data_AF-A0A7W1UNX5-F1
#
_entry.id   AF-A0A7W1UNX5-F1
#
_cell.length_a   1.000
_cell.length_b   1.000
_cell.length_c   1.000
_cell.angle_alpha   90.00
_cell.angle_beta   90.00
_cell.angle_gamma   90.00
#
_symmetry.space_group_name_H-M   'P 1'
#
loop_
_entity.id
_entity.type
_entity.pdbx_description
1 polymer ?
#
loop_
_entity_poly.entity_id
_entity_poly.type
_entity_poly.pdbx_seq_one_letter_code
_entity_poly.pdbx_strand_id
1 'polypeptide(L)'
;MITFHNEAVTFNLKNKTRLKTWITSTIVKKKRKPGDVSFIFCSDEFLLEMNKQYLDHDTYTDIITFDYSKEDPKQAISGEIYVSIDRVKENAEKFSKTFEEELHRVIIHGVLHLLGHSDKTKAAKEEMRKQEDIRLKGLSKL
;
A
#
# COMPACT_ATOMS: atom_id res chain seq x y z
N MET A 1 8.37 -11.73 -5.71
CA MET A 1 7.16 -12.45 -5.28
C MET A 1 6.25 -11.53 -4.45
N ILE A 2 4.93 -11.59 -4.61
CA ILE A 2 3.99 -10.82 -3.76
C ILE A 2 3.42 -11.72 -2.67
N THR A 3 3.56 -11.32 -1.41
CA THR A 3 3.11 -12.06 -0.23
C THR A 3 2.20 -11.21 0.66
N PHE A 4 1.35 -11.88 1.44
CA PHE A 4 0.37 -11.24 2.33
C PHE A 4 0.41 -11.96 3.67
N HIS A 5 0.61 -11.21 4.75
CA HIS A 5 0.72 -11.69 6.12
C HIS A 5 -0.17 -10.85 7.05
N ASN A 6 -0.47 -11.38 8.21
CA ASN A 6 -1.14 -10.65 9.28
C ASN A 6 -0.21 -10.60 10.49
N GLU A 7 -0.18 -9.47 11.18
CA GLU A 7 0.56 -9.28 12.42
C GLU A 7 -0.34 -8.59 13.44
N ALA A 8 -0.44 -9.13 14.66
CA ALA A 8 -1.32 -8.61 15.71
C ALA A 8 -2.79 -8.34 15.31
N VAL A 9 -3.32 -8.99 14.25
CA VAL A 9 -4.71 -8.79 13.78
C VAL A 9 -5.33 -10.07 13.21
N THR A 10 -6.64 -10.23 13.40
CA THR A 10 -7.42 -11.27 12.71
C THR A 10 -8.06 -10.67 11.46
N PHE A 11 -7.42 -10.87 10.30
CA PHE A 11 -7.88 -10.34 9.02
C PHE A 11 -7.83 -11.40 7.92
N ASN A 12 -8.89 -11.51 7.11
CA ASN A 12 -8.92 -12.43 5.97
C ASN A 12 -8.98 -11.66 4.65
N LEU A 13 -7.82 -11.53 4.00
CA LEU A 13 -7.75 -10.91 2.68
C LEU A 13 -8.36 -11.82 1.61
N LYS A 14 -9.44 -11.35 0.98
CA LYS A 14 -10.10 -12.01 -0.16
C LYS A 14 -9.35 -11.77 -1.47
N ASN A 15 -9.59 -12.61 -2.47
CA ASN A 15 -9.12 -12.42 -3.86
C ASN A 15 -7.60 -12.22 -4.03
N LYS A 16 -6.79 -12.87 -3.17
CA LYS A 16 -5.31 -12.73 -3.15
C LYS A 16 -4.69 -12.86 -4.55
N THR A 17 -5.08 -13.84 -5.36
CA THR A 17 -4.55 -14.03 -6.72
C THR A 17 -4.81 -12.83 -7.62
N ARG A 18 -6.03 -12.29 -7.62
CA ARG A 18 -6.40 -11.10 -8.39
C ARG A 18 -5.58 -9.89 -7.96
N LEU A 19 -5.39 -9.71 -6.66
CA LEU A 19 -4.56 -8.63 -6.10
C LEU A 19 -3.10 -8.76 -6.52
N LYS A 20 -2.51 -9.96 -6.46
CA LYS A 20 -1.13 -10.19 -6.95
C LYS A 20 -0.99 -9.82 -8.42
N THR A 21 -1.92 -10.24 -9.27
CA THR A 21 -1.92 -9.90 -10.70
C THR A 21 -2.03 -8.38 -10.91
N TRP A 22 -2.94 -7.72 -10.19
CA TRP A 22 -3.13 -6.28 -10.28
C TRP A 22 -1.88 -5.49 -9.87
N ILE A 23 -1.29 -5.81 -8.72
CA ILE A 23 -0.06 -5.16 -8.22
C ILE A 23 1.10 -5.40 -9.18
N THR A 24 1.30 -6.65 -9.62
CA THR A 24 2.35 -7.00 -10.60
C THR A 24 2.17 -6.21 -11.89
N SER A 25 0.94 -6.13 -12.41
CA SER A 25 0.65 -5.38 -13.62
C SER A 25 0.93 -3.89 -13.46
N THR A 26 0.71 -3.32 -12.26
CA THR A 26 0.99 -1.92 -11.96
C THR A 26 2.49 -1.64 -12.03
N ILE A 27 3.30 -2.51 -11.42
CA ILE A 27 4.76 -2.39 -11.42
C ILE A 27 5.29 -2.49 -12.87
N VAL A 28 4.83 -3.48 -13.63
CA VAL A 28 5.26 -3.69 -15.02
C VAL A 28 4.84 -2.54 -15.94
N LYS A 29 3.63 -1.99 -15.79
CA LYS A 29 3.17 -0.82 -16.57
C LYS A 29 4.02 0.43 -16.35
N LYS A 30 4.69 0.54 -15.20
CA LYS A 30 5.68 1.59 -14.89
C LYS A 30 7.09 1.23 -15.38
N LYS A 31 7.23 0.20 -16.21
CA LYS A 31 8.50 -0.30 -16.77
C LYS A 31 9.51 -0.71 -15.69
N ARG A 32 9.03 -1.14 -14.52
CA ARG A 32 9.85 -1.70 -13.45
C ARG A 32 9.66 -3.22 -13.37
N LYS A 33 10.65 -3.91 -12.80
CA LYS A 33 10.58 -5.36 -12.57
C LYS A 33 9.94 -5.63 -11.20
N PRO A 34 8.97 -6.55 -11.08
CA PRO A 34 8.43 -6.94 -9.79
C PRO A 34 9.44 -7.82 -9.04
N GLY A 35 9.85 -7.38 -7.85
CA GLY A 35 10.68 -8.13 -6.92
C GLY A 35 9.84 -8.67 -5.77
N ASP A 36 10.42 -8.73 -4.56
CA ASP A 36 9.77 -9.25 -3.36
C ASP A 36 9.06 -8.15 -2.59
N VAL A 37 7.72 -8.12 -2.70
CA VAL A 37 6.86 -7.16 -2.02
C VAL A 37 6.00 -7.91 -1.02
N SER A 38 6.13 -7.54 0.25
CA SER A 38 5.34 -8.11 1.33
C SER A 38 4.32 -7.10 1.84
N PHE A 39 3.10 -7.55 2.04
CA PHE A 39 2.05 -6.79 2.70
C PHE A 39 1.79 -7.39 4.06
N ILE A 40 1.90 -6.56 5.10
CA ILE A 40 1.68 -6.93 6.50
C ILE A 40 0.46 -6.18 6.98
N PHE A 41 -0.66 -6.88 7.13
CA PHE A 41 -1.88 -6.31 7.70
C PHE A 41 -1.78 -6.36 9.23
N CYS A 42 -2.02 -5.24 9.89
CA CYS A 42 -1.81 -5.13 11.34
C CYS A 42 -2.88 -4.26 12.02
N SER A 43 -2.84 -4.22 13.35
CA SER A 43 -3.65 -3.31 14.15
C SER A 43 -3.07 -1.89 14.15
N ASP A 44 -3.89 -0.93 14.55
CA ASP A 44 -3.47 0.47 14.69
C ASP A 44 -2.33 0.64 15.72
N GLU A 45 -2.38 -0.10 16.83
CA GLU A 45 -1.37 -0.05 17.89
C GLU A 45 -0.03 -0.58 17.39
N PHE A 46 -0.03 -1.70 16.66
CA PHE A 46 1.19 -2.24 16.07
C PHE A 46 1.81 -1.23 15.10
N LEU A 47 1.01 -0.63 14.23
CA LEU A 47 1.51 0.32 13.24
C LEU A 47 2.00 1.63 13.88
N LEU A 48 1.36 2.08 14.97
CA LEU A 48 1.80 3.24 15.74
C LEU A 48 3.19 3.02 16.34
N GLU A 49 3.43 1.86 16.95
CA GLU A 49 4.75 1.53 17.51
C GLU A 49 5.82 1.44 16.42
N MET A 50 5.48 0.88 15.25
CA MET A 50 6.38 0.93 14.08
C MET A 50 6.67 2.37 13.64
N ASN A 51 5.66 3.25 13.61
CA ASN A 51 5.82 4.64 13.20
C ASN A 51 6.74 5.42 14.16
N LYS A 52 6.61 5.18 15.46
CA LYS A 52 7.50 5.75 16.48
C LYS A 52 8.91 5.20 16.34
N GLN A 53 9.05 3.88 16.31
CA GLN A 53 10.36 3.22 16.38
C GLN A 53 11.23 3.48 15.14
N TYR A 54 10.64 3.48 13.94
CA TYR A 54 11.39 3.51 12.69
C TYR A 54 11.31 4.85 11.94
N LEU A 55 10.30 5.67 12.21
CA LEU A 55 10.07 6.94 11.50
C LEU A 55 10.03 8.16 12.42
N ASP A 56 10.17 7.98 13.75
CA ASP A 56 10.13 9.06 14.75
C ASP A 56 8.83 9.89 14.68
N HIS A 57 7.71 9.23 14.37
CA HIS A 57 6.39 9.85 14.27
C HIS A 57 5.40 9.20 15.25
N ASP A 58 4.92 9.99 16.21
CA ASP A 58 3.86 9.58 17.16
C ASP A 58 2.48 9.95 16.63
N THR A 59 2.08 9.32 15.52
CA THR A 59 0.78 9.54 14.88
C THR A 59 0.24 8.26 14.27
N TYR A 60 -1.06 8.02 14.36
CA TYR A 60 -1.73 6.97 13.59
C TYR A 60 -1.67 7.26 12.09
N THR A 61 -1.45 6.21 11.31
CA THR A 61 -1.44 6.22 9.84
C THR A 61 -2.12 4.95 9.34
N ASP A 62 -2.63 4.93 8.11
CA ASP A 62 -3.18 3.71 7.49
C ASP A 62 -2.09 2.84 6.87
N ILE A 63 -0.91 3.42 6.59
CA ILE A 63 0.17 2.75 5.87
C ILE A 63 1.56 3.22 6.27
N ILE A 64 2.50 2.27 6.28
CA ILE A 64 3.95 2.52 6.28
C ILE A 64 4.59 1.66 5.18
N THR A 65 5.47 2.25 4.38
CA THR A 65 6.18 1.57 3.30
C THR A 65 7.68 1.64 3.51
N PHE A 66 8.33 0.48 3.58
CA PHE A 66 9.79 0.36 3.57
C PHE A 66 10.26 -0.12 2.19
N ASP A 67 10.95 0.75 1.46
CA ASP A 67 11.46 0.48 0.11
C ASP A 67 12.90 -0.03 0.15
N TYR A 68 13.10 -1.30 -0.21
CA TYR A 68 14.42 -1.95 -0.27
C TYR A 68 15.08 -1.83 -1.65
N SER A 69 14.39 -1.20 -2.60
CA SER A 69 14.85 -1.01 -3.99
C SER A 69 15.10 0.46 -4.33
N LYS A 70 15.10 1.33 -3.32
CA LYS A 70 15.22 2.78 -3.48
C LYS A 70 16.58 3.22 -4.03
N GLU A 71 17.64 2.50 -3.71
CA GLU A 71 19.02 2.89 -4.04
C GLU A 71 19.42 2.60 -5.49
N ASP A 72 18.86 1.55 -6.11
CA ASP A 72 19.12 1.21 -7.51
C ASP A 72 17.82 1.13 -8.33
N PRO A 73 17.58 2.09 -9.26
CA PRO A 73 16.39 2.06 -10.11
C PRO A 73 16.33 0.86 -11.06
N LYS A 74 17.43 0.14 -11.29
CA LYS A 74 17.48 -1.10 -12.07
C LYS A 74 17.07 -2.32 -11.25
N GLN A 75 17.11 -2.23 -9.93
CA GLN A 75 16.67 -3.29 -9.03
C GLN A 75 15.16 -3.52 -9.16
N ALA A 76 14.77 -4.79 -8.99
CA ALA A 76 13.38 -5.17 -8.93
C ALA A 76 12.72 -4.59 -7.68
N ILE A 77 11.49 -4.08 -7.83
CA ILE A 77 10.73 -3.44 -6.76
C ILE A 77 10.54 -4.42 -5.61
N SER A 78 11.14 -4.10 -4.47
CA SER A 78 11.13 -4.95 -3.29
C SER A 78 10.95 -4.11 -2.04
N GLY A 79 10.20 -4.60 -1.06
CA GLY A 79 9.89 -3.85 0.15
C GLY A 79 8.76 -4.43 0.97
N GLU A 80 8.49 -3.79 2.09
CA GLU A 80 7.41 -4.14 3.01
C GLU A 80 6.40 -3.00 3.09
N ILE A 81 5.12 -3.35 3.04
CA ILE A 81 4.00 -2.44 3.15
C ILE A 81 3.15 -2.89 4.33
N TYR A 82 3.21 -2.11 5.41
CA TYR A 82 2.40 -2.32 6.60
C TYR A 82 1.10 -1.54 6.46
N VAL A 83 -0.04 -2.19 6.68
CA VAL A 83 -1.38 -1.61 6.51
C VAL A 83 -2.18 -1.82 7.79
N SER A 84 -2.63 -0.72 8.40
CA SER A 84 -3.54 -0.80 9.55
C SER A 84 -4.95 -1.12 9.07
N ILE A 85 -5.48 -2.28 9.49
CA ILE A 85 -6.85 -2.68 9.16
C ILE A 85 -7.88 -1.81 9.89
N ASP A 86 -7.56 -1.34 11.09
CA ASP A 86 -8.47 -0.53 11.90
C ASP A 86 -8.59 0.88 11.30
N ARG A 87 -7.47 1.48 10.90
CA ARG A 87 -7.49 2.78 10.20
C ARG A 87 -8.19 2.69 8.85
N VAL A 88 -7.99 1.61 8.10
CA VAL A 88 -8.69 1.40 6.81
C VAL A 88 -10.20 1.32 7.01
N LYS A 89 -10.69 0.66 8.07
CA LYS A 89 -12.14 0.63 8.39
C LYS A 89 -12.65 2.03 8.73
N GLU A 90 -11.95 2.76 9.61
CA GLU A 90 -12.33 4.12 10.00
C GLU A 90 -12.35 5.07 8.78
N ASN A 91 -11.33 4.98 7.92
CA ASN A 91 -11.26 5.78 6.69
C ASN A 91 -12.39 5.43 5.71
N ALA A 92 -12.73 4.14 5.57
CA ALA A 92 -13.84 3.73 4.71
C ALA A 92 -15.16 4.38 5.17
N GLU A 93 -15.45 4.38 6.46
CA GLU A 93 -16.62 5.06 7.03
C GLU A 93 -16.56 6.57 6.82
N LYS A 94 -15.42 7.20 7.17
CA LYS A 94 -15.19 8.64 7.04
C LYS A 94 -15.36 9.16 5.61
N PHE A 95 -14.96 8.38 4.62
CA PHE A 95 -15.02 8.75 3.20
C PHE A 95 -16.25 8.18 2.48
N SER A 96 -17.18 7.58 3.22
CA SER A 96 -18.39 6.93 2.66
C SER A 96 -18.04 5.95 1.54
N LYS A 97 -17.03 5.10 1.78
CA LYS A 97 -16.55 4.03 0.89
C LYS A 97 -16.75 2.67 1.53
N THR A 98 -16.74 1.64 0.70
CA THR A 98 -16.66 0.28 1.21
C THR A 98 -15.25 0.00 1.76
N PHE A 99 -15.16 -0.89 2.75
CA PHE A 99 -13.88 -1.33 3.27
C PHE A 99 -12.96 -1.89 2.17
N GLU A 100 -13.51 -2.63 1.21
CA GLU A 100 -12.74 -3.18 0.09
C GLU A 100 -12.17 -2.09 -0.82
N GLU A 101 -12.94 -1.04 -1.13
CA GLU A 101 -12.44 0.10 -1.93
C GLU A 101 -11.28 0.83 -1.24
N GLU A 102 -11.42 1.11 0.06
CA GLU A 102 -10.37 1.80 0.82
C GLU A 102 -9.14 0.93 0.99
N LEU A 103 -9.30 -0.36 1.30
CA LEU A 103 -8.20 -1.31 1.36
C LEU A 103 -7.42 -1.38 0.05
N HIS A 104 -8.11 -1.48 -1.09
CA HIS A 104 -7.45 -1.49 -2.40
C HIS A 104 -6.71 -0.17 -2.67
N ARG A 105 -7.29 0.97 -2.25
CA ARG A 105 -6.64 2.28 -2.37
C ARG A 105 -5.35 2.33 -1.56
N VAL A 106 -5.37 1.88 -0.30
CA VAL A 106 -4.19 1.86 0.56
C VAL A 106 -3.12 0.88 0.02
N ILE A 107 -3.52 -0.31 -0.45
CA ILE A 107 -2.60 -1.26 -1.09
C ILE A 107 -1.86 -0.62 -2.27
N ILE A 108 -2.58 0.04 -3.19
CA ILE A 108 -1.94 0.63 -4.37
C ILE A 108 -1.17 1.90 -4.01
N HIS A 109 -1.57 2.63 -2.98
CA HIS A 109 -0.83 3.75 -2.42
C HIS A 109 0.58 3.30 -1.99
N GLY A 110 0.69 2.20 -1.23
CA GLY A 110 1.97 1.60 -0.85
C GLY A 110 2.84 1.20 -2.05
N VAL A 111 2.22 0.57 -3.05
CA VAL A 111 2.93 0.20 -4.30
C VAL A 111 3.41 1.43 -5.06
N LEU A 112 2.63 2.53 -5.07
CA LEU A 112 3.03 3.78 -5.71
C LEU A 112 4.23 4.41 -5.00
N HIS A 113 4.30 4.34 -3.67
CA HIS A 113 5.49 4.75 -2.92
C HIS A 113 6.73 3.95 -3.32
N LEU A 114 6.63 2.61 -3.41
CA LEU A 114 7.72 1.77 -3.92
C LEU A 114 8.12 2.13 -5.37
N LEU A 115 7.20 2.71 -6.15
CA LEU A 115 7.46 3.20 -7.51
C LEU A 115 7.98 4.65 -7.55
N GLY A 116 8.32 5.24 -6.40
CA GLY A 116 8.92 6.57 -6.27
C GLY A 116 7.90 7.72 -6.25
N HIS A 117 6.61 7.44 -6.11
CA HIS A 117 5.62 8.50 -5.90
C HIS A 117 5.69 9.04 -4.46
N SER A 118 5.58 10.36 -4.33
CA SER A 118 5.54 11.09 -3.06
C SER A 118 4.18 11.75 -2.88
N ASP A 119 3.82 12.02 -1.63
CA ASP A 119 2.60 12.70 -1.20
C ASP A 119 2.90 13.81 -0.18
N LYS A 120 4.16 14.27 -0.10
CA LYS A 120 4.55 15.28 0.91
C LYS A 120 4.06 16.69 0.58
N THR A 121 3.84 17.01 -0.68
CA THR A 121 3.34 18.33 -1.13
C THR A 121 1.94 18.21 -1.68
N LYS A 122 1.18 19.32 -1.72
CA LYS A 122 -0.18 19.34 -2.27
C LYS A 122 -0.22 18.80 -3.71
N ALA A 123 0.68 19.26 -4.57
CA ALA A 123 0.77 18.80 -5.96
C ALA A 123 1.10 17.30 -6.06
N ALA A 124 1.99 16.80 -5.18
CA ALA A 124 2.35 15.39 -5.14
C ALA A 124 1.17 14.52 -4.67
N LYS A 125 0.41 14.98 -3.67
CA LYS A 125 -0.85 14.34 -3.22
C LYS A 125 -1.88 14.25 -4.34
N GLU A 126 -2.09 15.33 -5.08
CA GLU A 126 -3.03 15.36 -6.19
C GLU A 126 -2.64 14.37 -7.30
N GLU A 127 -1.36 14.33 -7.66
CA GLU A 127 -0.86 13.35 -8.64
C GLU A 127 -0.98 11.92 -8.10
N MET A 128 -0.67 11.68 -6.82
CA MET A 128 -0.81 10.37 -6.21
C MET A 128 -2.27 9.89 -6.25
N ARG A 129 -3.23 10.73 -5.87
CA ARG A 129 -4.66 10.42 -5.96
C ARG A 129 -5.10 10.09 -7.38
N LYS A 130 -4.64 10.86 -8.37
CA LYS A 130 -4.90 10.57 -9.78
C LYS A 130 -4.33 9.20 -10.19
N GLN A 131 -3.11 8.88 -9.75
CA GLN A 131 -2.52 7.58 -10.07
C GLN A 131 -3.29 6.43 -9.41
N GLU A 132 -3.69 6.55 -8.14
CA GLU A 132 -4.53 5.57 -7.45
C GLU A 132 -5.83 5.31 -8.20
N ASP A 133 -6.58 6.36 -8.57
CA ASP A 133 -7.87 6.25 -9.26
C ASP A 133 -7.76 5.52 -10.60
N ILE A 134 -6.68 5.78 -11.35
CA ILE A 134 -6.38 5.07 -12.60
C ILE A 134 -6.21 3.56 -12.35
N ARG A 135 -5.54 3.17 -11.26
CA ARG A 135 -5.25 1.75 -10.97
C ARG A 135 -6.46 1.04 -10.39
N LEU A 136 -7.25 1.72 -9.55
CA LEU A 136 -8.51 1.19 -9.04
C LEU A 136 -9.49 0.87 -10.17
N LYS A 137 -9.61 1.75 -11.17
CA LYS A 137 -10.38 1.48 -12.41
C LYS A 137 -9.82 0.30 -13.22
N GLY A 138 -8.53 0.00 -13.08
CA GLY A 138 -7.89 -1.16 -13.69
C GLY A 138 -8.18 -2.47 -12.95
N LEU A 139 -8.34 -2.42 -11.62
CA LEU A 139 -8.69 -3.57 -10.80
C LEU A 139 -10.08 -4.10 -11.12
N SER A 140 -11.06 -3.22 -11.32
CA SER A 140 -12.44 -3.62 -11.66
C SER A 140 -12.59 -4.33 -13.01
N LYS A 141 -11.58 -4.23 -13.88
CA LYS A 141 -11.54 -4.83 -15.22
C LYS A 141 -10.79 -6.17 -15.29
N LEU A 142 -10.14 -6.57 -14.20
CA LEU A 142 -9.48 -7.87 -14.03
C LEU A 142 -10.47 -8.88 -13.45
#